data_AF-A0A947FGA2-F1
#
_entry.id   AF-A0A947FGA2-F1
#
_cell.length_a   1.000
_cell.length_b   1.000
_cell.length_c   1.000
_cell.angle_alpha   90.00
_cell.angle_beta   90.00
_cell.angle_gamma   90.00
#
_symmetry.space_group_name_H-M   'P 1'
#
loop_
_entity.id
_entity.type
_entity.pdbx_description
1 polymer ?
#
loop_
_entity_poly.entity_id
_entity_poly.type
_entity_poly.pdbx_seq_one_letter_code
_entity_poly.pdbx_strand_id
1 'polypeptide(L)' 'MAKTLIIKNFPENLHRQAKAKAALEGISLKALVIKVLKVYLEKDEA' A
#
# COMPACT_ATOMS: atom_id res chain seq x y z
N MET A 1 8.76 1.00 -17.65
CA MET A 1 8.21 -0.37 -17.76
C MET A 1 7.39 -0.67 -16.51
N ALA A 2 6.22 -1.29 -16.64
CA ALA A 2 5.43 -1.71 -15.48
C ALA A 2 5.94 -3.05 -14.95
N LYS A 3 5.97 -3.23 -13.62
CA LYS A 3 6.30 -4.50 -12.95
C LYS A 3 5.13 -4.97 -12.09
N THR A 4 4.90 -6.27 -12.07
CA THR A 4 3.89 -6.91 -11.20
C THR A 4 4.55 -7.39 -9.91
N LEU A 5 3.90 -7.13 -8.78
CA LEU A 5 4.33 -7.58 -7.46
C LEU A 5 3.27 -8.52 -6.89
N ILE A 6 3.69 -9.70 -6.43
CA ILE A 6 2.84 -10.67 -5.73
C ILE A 6 3.37 -10.81 -4.31
N ILE A 7 2.55 -10.49 -3.31
CA ILE A 7 2.92 -10.62 -1.89
C ILE A 7 2.15 -11.82 -1.32
N LYS A 8 2.88 -12.87 -0.93
CA LYS A 8 2.30 -14.06 -0.29
C LYS A 8 2.26 -13.87 1.23
N ASN A 9 1.35 -14.58 1.90
CA ASN A 9 1.22 -14.61 3.36
C ASN A 9 1.07 -13.21 3.99
N PHE A 10 0.39 -12.30 3.30
CA PHE A 10 0.16 -10.96 3.83
C PHE A 10 -0.79 -11.02 5.04
N PRO A 11 -0.49 -10.36 6.16
CA PRO A 11 -1.29 -10.48 7.38
C PRO A 11 -2.75 -10.07 7.14
N GLU A 12 -3.70 -10.95 7.46
CA GLU A 12 -5.12 -10.75 7.14
C GLU A 12 -5.69 -9.47 7.77
N ASN A 13 -5.39 -9.25 9.05
CA ASN A 13 -5.86 -8.06 9.76
C ASN A 13 -5.32 -6.78 9.11
N LEU A 14 -4.04 -6.77 8.74
CA LEU A 14 -3.43 -5.64 8.04
C LEU A 14 -4.07 -5.42 6.66
N HIS A 15 -4.38 -6.48 5.93
CA HIS A 15 -5.06 -6.40 4.63
C HIS A 15 -6.43 -5.75 4.78
N ARG A 16 -7.21 -6.20 5.77
CA ARG A 16 -8.55 -5.69 6.04
C ARG A 16 -8.52 -4.21 6.40
N GLN A 17 -7.62 -3.81 7.31
CA GLN A 17 -7.46 -2.42 7.74
C GLN A 17 -7.04 -1.53 6.57
N ALA A 18 -6.04 -1.95 5.79
CA ALA A 18 -5.57 -1.21 4.62
C ALA A 18 -6.68 -1.04 3.58
N LYS A 19 -7.48 -2.09 3.32
CA LYS A 19 -8.61 -2.02 2.39
C LYS A 19 -9.69 -1.05 2.88
N ALA A 20 -10.02 -1.07 4.17
CA ALA A 20 -10.96 -0.12 4.76
C ALA A 20 -10.46 1.33 4.64
N LYS A 21 -9.17 1.56 4.93
CA LYS A 21 -8.55 2.88 4.78
C LYS A 21 -8.57 3.37 3.34
N ALA A 22 -8.23 2.51 2.38
CA ALA A 22 -8.28 2.83 0.95
C ALA A 22 -9.70 3.22 0.51
N ALA A 23 -10.72 2.50 0.97
CA ALA A 23 -12.12 2.84 0.69
C ALA A 23 -12.53 4.20 1.26
N LEU A 24 -12.12 4.52 2.48
CA LEU A 24 -12.37 5.84 3.10
C LEU A 24 -11.68 6.98 2.34
N GLU A 25 -10.49 6.73 1.78
CA GLU A 25 -9.76 7.70 0.95
C GLU A 25 -10.25 7.74 -0.52
N GLY A 26 -11.23 6.91 -0.90
CA GLY A 26 -11.73 6.83 -2.28
C GLY A 26 -10.72 6.29 -3.29
N ILE A 27 -9.71 5.53 -2.83
CA ILE A 27 -8.63 4.99 -3.66
C ILE A 27 -8.59 3.46 -3.63
N SER A 28 -7.88 2.86 -4.58
CA SER A 28 -7.62 1.41 -4.54
C SER A 28 -6.57 1.04 -3.48
N LEU A 29 -6.61 -0.20 -2.98
CA LEU A 29 -5.58 -0.73 -2.10
C LEU A 29 -4.18 -0.65 -2.72
N LYS A 30 -4.07 -0.88 -4.04
CA LYS A 30 -2.82 -0.72 -4.79
C LYS A 30 -2.28 0.70 -4.69
N ALA A 31 -3.14 1.71 -4.87
CA ALA A 31 -2.75 3.11 -4.76
C ALA A 31 -2.30 3.46 -3.33
N LEU A 32 -2.98 2.93 -2.31
CA LEU A 32 -2.57 3.09 -0.92
C LEU A 32 -1.17 2.51 -0.66
N VAL A 33 -0.90 1.28 -1.10
CA VAL A 33 0.42 0.65 -0.93
C VAL A 33 1.52 1.45 -1.60
N ILE A 34 1.29 1.94 -2.82
CA ILE A 34 2.25 2.80 -3.53
C ILE A 34 2.49 4.11 -2.78
N LYS A 35 1.42 4.76 -2.29
CA LYS A 35 1.50 6.00 -1.51
C LYS A 35 2.35 5.81 -0.26
N VAL A 36 2.11 4.74 0.50
CA VAL A 36 2.86 4.43 1.71
C VAL A 36 4.32 4.14 1.40
N LEU A 37 4.62 3.36 0.34
CA LEU A 37 5.99 3.08 -0.07
C LEU A 37 6.76 4.35 -0.45
N LYS A 38 6.14 5.27 -1.20
CA LYS A 38 6.76 6.56 -1.54
C LYS A 38 7.10 7.37 -0.29
N VAL A 39 6.14 7.55 0.61
CA VAL A 39 6.32 8.29 1.86
C VAL A 39 7.40 7.65 2.74
N TYR A 40 7.49 6.32 2.76
CA TYR A 40 8.52 5.63 3.52
C TYR A 40 9.92 5.88 2.95
N LEU A 41 10.09 5.77 1.63
CA LEU A 41 11.38 5.97 0.98
C LEU A 41 11.83 7.44 0.96
N GLU A 42 10.89 8.39 0.81
CA GLU A 42 11.18 9.83 0.87
C GLU A 42 11.70 10.27 2.24
N LYS A 43 11.39 9.54 3.32
CA LYS A 43 11.89 9.83 4.67
C LYS A 43 13.34 9.40 4.89
N ASP A 44 13.83 8.43 4.12
CA ASP A 44 15.20 7.93 4.25
C ASP A 44 16.19 8.69 3.35
N GLU A 45 15.69 9.47 2.38
CA GLU A 45 16.49 10.33 1.49
C GLU A 45 16.70 11.77 2.01
N ALA A 46 16.23 12.09 3.22
CA ALA A 46 16.32 13.41 3.87
C ALA A 46 17.19 13.38 5.13
#